data_AF-A0AB39M2E2-F1
#
_entry.id   AF-A0AB39M2E2-F1
#
_cell.length_a   1.000
_cell.length_b   1.000
_cell.length_c   1.000
_cell.angle_alpha   90.00
_cell.angle_beta   90.00
_cell.angle_gamma   90.00
#
_symmetry.space_group_name_H-M   'P 1'
#
loop_
_entity.id
_entity.type
_entity.pdbx_description
1 polymer ?
#
loop_
_entity_poly.entity_id
_entity_poly.type
_entity_poly.pdbx_seq_one_letter_code
_entity_poly.pdbx_strand_id
1 'polypeptide(L)'
;MRAWFALTTGDYRGVIAAAQAGAETAAHHSVAVQLAGQEAKAWARLGDRRQVEVALDKGRRLLEGMPYPENLDNHFVVDPAKFDFYAMDCYRLVGEDRLARTLAEEVLRAGTDFDGTERSPMRNAEARVTLGVTAAREGDLEQAVIHGERALQGERQSVPSLIMTSRELAAVMRQRCNTEPVAQDYLSHLQDLGRKKPGFLPS
;
A
#
# COMPACT_ATOMS: atom_id res chain seq x y z
N MET A 1 13.54 3.57 8.24
CA MET A 1 13.56 2.12 7.97
C MET A 1 12.82 1.27 9.00
N ARG A 2 13.00 1.44 10.31
CA ARG A 2 12.31 0.62 11.35
C ARG A 2 10.80 0.50 11.17
N ALA A 3 10.11 1.61 10.87
CA ALA A 3 8.67 1.61 10.62
C ALA A 3 8.24 0.69 9.46
N TRP A 4 9.03 0.63 8.37
CA TRP A 4 8.70 -0.23 7.22
C TRP A 4 8.93 -1.72 7.52
N PHE A 5 10.02 -2.06 8.23
CA PHE A 5 10.25 -3.44 8.66
C PHE A 5 9.12 -3.91 9.59
N ALA A 6 8.78 -3.12 10.61
CA ALA A 6 7.68 -3.44 11.52
C ALA A 6 6.35 -3.61 10.77
N LEU A 7 6.06 -2.77 9.77
CA LEU A 7 4.82 -2.86 8.99
C LEU A 7 4.72 -4.19 8.26
N THR A 8 5.78 -4.56 7.55
CA THR A 8 5.80 -5.75 6.70
C THR A 8 5.92 -7.06 7.48
N THR A 9 6.32 -7.01 8.75
CA THR A 9 6.28 -8.14 9.69
C THR A 9 5.02 -8.18 10.57
N GLY A 10 4.10 -7.22 10.39
CA GLY A 10 2.83 -7.16 11.14
C GLY A 10 2.91 -6.54 12.54
N ASP A 11 4.04 -5.95 12.93
CA ASP A 11 4.19 -5.21 14.20
C ASP A 11 3.68 -3.77 14.05
N TYR A 12 2.36 -3.61 13.96
CA TYR A 12 1.73 -2.30 13.72
C TYR A 12 1.98 -1.29 14.86
N ARG A 13 2.09 -1.76 16.10
CA ARG A 13 2.45 -0.89 17.23
C ARG A 13 3.90 -0.42 17.12
N GLY A 14 4.82 -1.28 16.68
CA GLY A 14 6.19 -0.91 16.35
C GLY A 14 6.28 0.11 15.21
N VAL A 15 5.40 0.03 14.21
CA VAL A 15 5.30 1.06 13.15
C VAL A 15 4.99 2.42 13.75
N ILE A 16 3.93 2.50 14.56
CA ILE A 16 3.46 3.75 15.18
C ILE A 16 4.57 4.36 16.05
N ALA A 17 5.17 3.56 16.94
CA ALA A 17 6.26 4.03 17.79
C ALA A 17 7.48 4.53 16.99
N ALA A 18 7.89 3.78 15.96
CA ALA A 18 9.01 4.17 15.11
C ALA A 18 8.71 5.41 14.25
N ALA A 19 7.46 5.56 13.78
CA ALA A 19 7.03 6.71 12.99
C ALA A 19 7.00 7.98 13.83
N GLN A 20 6.46 7.92 15.05
CA GLN A 20 6.39 9.06 15.96
C GLN A 20 7.77 9.54 16.38
N ALA A 21 8.65 8.63 16.85
CA ALA A 21 10.02 8.97 17.22
C ALA A 21 10.84 9.55 16.05
N GLY A 22 10.65 9.01 14.84
CA GLY A 22 11.30 9.53 13.64
C GLY A 22 10.79 10.92 13.24
N ALA A 23 9.49 11.17 13.38
CA ALA A 23 8.87 12.44 13.04
C ALA A 23 9.31 13.57 13.99
N GLU A 24 9.53 13.28 15.27
CA GLU A 24 10.08 14.24 16.24
C GLU A 24 11.48 14.73 15.83
N THR A 25 12.30 13.84 15.27
CA THR A 25 13.67 14.19 14.84
C THR A 25 13.69 14.88 13.48
N ALA A 26 12.70 14.61 12.63
CA ALA A 26 12.72 15.01 11.22
C ALA A 26 11.55 15.93 10.81
N ALA A 27 10.97 16.67 11.76
CA ALA A 27 9.70 17.39 11.60
C ALA A 27 9.60 18.28 10.34
N HIS A 28 10.71 18.82 9.85
CA HIS A 28 10.77 19.71 8.68
C HIS A 28 11.30 19.05 7.41
N HIS A 29 11.43 17.72 7.40
CA HIS A 29 11.93 16.97 6.25
C HIS A 29 10.83 16.11 5.63
N SER A 30 10.91 15.88 4.32
CA SER A 30 9.93 15.08 3.58
C SER A 30 9.75 13.66 4.14
N VAL A 31 10.77 13.10 4.80
CA VAL A 31 10.66 11.82 5.50
C VAL A 31 9.57 11.83 6.60
N ALA A 32 9.28 12.96 7.24
CA ALA A 32 8.18 13.06 8.21
C ALA A 32 6.81 12.85 7.56
N VAL A 33 6.63 13.29 6.31
CA VAL A 33 5.43 13.01 5.51
C VAL A 33 5.29 11.50 5.28
N GLN A 34 6.38 10.83 4.89
CA GLN A 34 6.40 9.38 4.72
C GLN A 34 6.11 8.65 6.04
N LEU A 35 6.67 9.09 7.17
CA LEU A 35 6.42 8.48 8.47
C LEU A 35 4.96 8.62 8.90
N ALA A 36 4.32 9.76 8.64
CA ALA A 36 2.88 9.94 8.87
C ALA A 36 2.05 8.98 8.00
N GLY A 37 2.42 8.78 6.73
CA GLY A 37 1.80 7.78 5.86
C GLY A 37 1.97 6.34 6.39
N GLN A 38 3.14 5.98 6.91
CA GLN A 38 3.37 4.65 7.51
C GLN A 38 2.57 4.45 8.81
N GLU A 39 2.50 5.48 9.65
CA GLU A 39 1.66 5.49 10.85
C GLU A 39 0.18 5.27 10.49
N ALA A 40 -0.32 5.95 9.46
CA ALA A 40 -1.68 5.74 8.95
C ALA A 40 -1.91 4.30 8.46
N LYS A 41 -0.97 3.72 7.69
CA LYS A 41 -1.06 2.32 7.23
C LYS A 41 -1.14 1.32 8.39
N ALA A 42 -0.50 1.61 9.52
CA ALA A 42 -0.56 0.79 10.72
C ALA A 42 -1.90 0.94 11.45
N TRP A 43 -2.39 2.16 11.63
CA TRP A 43 -3.71 2.41 12.23
C TRP A 43 -4.85 1.78 11.42
N ALA A 44 -4.75 1.81 10.09
CA ALA A 44 -5.74 1.21 9.20
C ALA A 44 -5.81 -0.32 9.40
N ARG A 45 -4.67 -0.98 9.59
CA ARG A 45 -4.59 -2.43 9.89
C ARG A 45 -5.02 -2.79 11.31
N LEU A 46 -4.98 -1.84 12.24
CA LEU A 46 -5.57 -1.95 13.57
C LEU A 46 -7.07 -1.63 13.60
N GLY A 47 -7.65 -1.14 12.49
CA GLY A 47 -9.06 -0.79 12.38
C GLY A 47 -9.43 0.55 13.03
N ASP A 48 -8.47 1.37 13.44
CA ASP A 48 -8.74 2.68 14.05
C ASP A 48 -8.84 3.77 12.98
N ARG A 49 -10.04 3.93 12.42
CA ARG A 49 -10.33 4.94 11.39
C ARG A 49 -10.00 6.36 11.83
N ARG A 50 -10.28 6.71 13.08
CA ARG A 50 -10.01 8.06 13.59
C ARG A 50 -8.52 8.36 13.56
N GLN A 51 -7.69 7.41 13.99
CA GLN A 51 -6.24 7.60 13.97
C GLN A 51 -5.66 7.59 12.55
N VAL A 52 -6.27 6.86 11.61
CA VAL A 52 -5.93 6.98 10.18
C VAL A 52 -6.10 8.40 9.69
N GLU A 53 -7.27 9.00 9.92
CA GLU A 53 -7.57 10.38 9.47
C GLU A 53 -6.61 11.38 10.11
N VAL A 54 -6.35 11.27 11.42
CA VAL A 54 -5.38 12.12 12.13
C VAL A 54 -3.97 12.01 11.53
N ALA A 55 -3.50 10.80 11.25
CA ALA A 55 -2.16 10.58 10.69
C ALA A 55 -2.05 11.07 9.24
N LEU A 56 -3.07 10.84 8.41
CA LEU A 56 -3.12 11.35 7.03
C LEU A 56 -3.18 12.89 7.00
N ASP A 57 -4.00 13.51 7.83
CA ASP A 57 -4.10 14.97 7.91
C ASP A 57 -2.80 15.61 8.40
N LYS A 58 -2.09 14.95 9.33
CA LYS A 58 -0.75 15.39 9.74
C LYS A 58 0.23 15.32 8.57
N GLY A 59 0.26 14.21 7.84
CA GLY A 59 1.11 14.04 6.67
C GLY A 59 0.81 15.05 5.56
N ARG A 60 -0.48 15.32 5.30
CA ARG A 60 -0.93 16.31 4.31
C ARG A 60 -0.47 17.71 4.65
N ARG A 61 -0.69 18.16 5.89
CA ARG A 61 -0.25 19.48 6.36
C ARG A 61 1.26 19.67 6.27
N LEU A 62 2.03 18.63 6.61
CA LEU A 62 3.49 18.66 6.46
C LEU A 62 3.90 18.81 5.00
N LEU A 63 3.25 18.07 4.09
CA LEU A 63 3.55 18.14 2.66
C LEU A 63 3.22 19.50 2.06
N GLU A 64 2.06 20.07 2.38
CA GLU A 64 1.62 21.39 1.90
C GLU A 64 2.51 22.54 2.40
N GLY A 65 3.18 22.34 3.54
CA GLY A 65 4.17 23.28 4.07
C GLY A 65 5.55 23.21 3.41
N MET A 66 5.80 22.26 2.49
CA MET A 66 7.09 22.06 1.85
C MET A 66 7.07 22.52 0.38
N PRO A 67 8.21 22.95 -0.19
CA PRO A 67 8.32 23.18 -1.62
C PRO A 67 8.09 21.88 -2.39
N TYR A 68 7.62 22.00 -3.63
CA TYR A 68 7.48 20.84 -4.50
C TYR A 68 8.86 20.19 -4.73
N PRO A 69 8.97 18.85 -4.67
CA PRO A 69 10.30 18.24 -4.72
C PRO A 69 10.96 18.29 -6.10
N GLU A 70 12.27 18.54 -6.10
CA GLU A 70 13.09 18.59 -7.33
C GLU A 70 13.49 17.19 -7.85
N ASN A 71 13.57 16.20 -6.95
CA ASN A 71 13.97 14.83 -7.30
C ASN A 71 12.94 13.81 -6.76
N LEU A 72 12.07 13.36 -7.66
CA LEU A 72 11.00 12.40 -7.38
C LEU A 72 11.49 10.95 -7.26
N ASP A 73 12.72 10.65 -7.69
CA ASP A 73 13.33 9.32 -7.57
C ASP A 73 13.87 9.06 -6.16
N ASN A 74 14.02 10.11 -5.35
CA ASN A 74 14.49 9.96 -3.97
C ASN A 74 13.43 9.24 -3.12
N HIS A 75 13.83 8.10 -2.55
CA HIS A 75 12.94 7.27 -1.75
C HIS A 75 12.36 7.96 -0.51
N PHE A 76 13.04 8.95 0.07
CA PHE A 76 12.59 9.67 1.27
C PHE A 76 11.90 11.00 0.95
N VAL A 77 11.74 11.31 -0.33
CA VAL A 77 10.99 12.47 -0.81
C VAL A 77 9.59 12.01 -1.18
N VAL A 78 8.60 12.77 -0.73
CA VAL A 78 7.17 12.53 -0.95
C VAL A 78 6.61 13.73 -1.68
N ASP A 79 6.08 13.47 -2.88
CA ASP A 79 5.24 14.39 -3.63
C ASP A 79 3.75 14.06 -3.40
N PRO A 80 2.80 14.88 -3.89
CA PRO A 80 1.38 14.60 -3.73
C PRO A 80 0.96 13.22 -4.22
N ALA A 81 1.43 12.77 -5.39
CA ALA A 81 1.09 11.46 -5.94
C ALA A 81 1.63 10.31 -5.10
N LYS A 82 2.83 10.42 -4.52
CA LYS A 82 3.34 9.44 -3.56
C LYS A 82 2.58 9.48 -2.23
N PHE A 83 2.02 10.63 -1.84
CA PHE A 83 1.16 10.67 -0.67
C PHE A 83 -0.16 9.91 -0.90
N ASP A 84 -0.73 10.04 -2.10
CA ASP A 84 -1.96 9.33 -2.47
C ASP A 84 -1.79 7.80 -2.41
N PHE A 85 -0.58 7.30 -2.65
CA PHE A 85 -0.23 5.90 -2.40
C PHE A 85 -0.38 5.46 -0.93
N TYR A 86 -0.08 6.32 0.05
CA TYR A 86 -0.36 5.99 1.45
C TYR A 86 -1.85 6.07 1.75
N ALA A 87 -2.52 7.10 1.24
CA ALA A 87 -3.93 7.34 1.47
C ALA A 87 -4.82 6.22 0.88
N MET A 88 -4.55 5.75 -0.35
CA MET A 88 -5.32 4.69 -1.00
C MET A 88 -5.33 3.40 -0.17
N ASP A 89 -4.18 3.02 0.40
CA ASP A 89 -4.03 1.80 1.21
C ASP A 89 -4.83 1.91 2.50
N CYS A 90 -4.79 3.09 3.13
CA CYS A 90 -5.54 3.37 4.35
C CYS A 90 -7.04 3.34 4.10
N TYR A 91 -7.52 4.08 3.10
CA TYR A 91 -8.94 4.17 2.76
C TYR A 91 -9.53 2.83 2.36
N ARG A 92 -8.78 2.01 1.62
CA ARG A 92 -9.16 0.63 1.35
C ARG A 92 -9.39 -0.16 2.62
N LEU A 93 -8.50 -0.08 3.61
CA LEU A 93 -8.63 -0.88 4.82
C LEU A 93 -9.76 -0.40 5.74
N VAL A 94 -10.08 0.89 5.76
CA VAL A 94 -11.20 1.44 6.56
C VAL A 94 -12.54 1.47 5.82
N GLY A 95 -12.62 0.87 4.62
CA GLY A 95 -13.88 0.64 3.89
C GLY A 95 -14.32 1.79 2.97
N GLU A 96 -13.46 2.77 2.72
CA GLU A 96 -13.73 3.90 1.82
C GLU A 96 -13.38 3.54 0.36
N ASP A 97 -14.06 2.52 -0.18
CA ASP A 97 -13.69 1.88 -1.45
C ASP A 97 -13.67 2.84 -2.64
N ARG A 98 -14.64 3.76 -2.73
CA ARG A 98 -14.69 4.74 -3.82
C ARG A 98 -13.47 5.65 -3.83
N LEU A 99 -13.07 6.14 -2.65
CA LEU A 99 -11.91 7.02 -2.52
C LEU A 99 -10.61 6.24 -2.75
N ALA A 100 -10.52 5.02 -2.21
CA ALA A 100 -9.39 4.14 -2.43
C ALA A 100 -9.17 3.82 -3.92
N ARG A 101 -10.25 3.55 -4.67
CA ARG A 101 -10.21 3.32 -6.11
C ARG A 101 -9.67 4.53 -6.86
N THR A 102 -10.26 5.70 -6.66
CA THR A 102 -9.82 6.94 -7.33
C THR A 102 -8.35 7.20 -7.07
N LEU A 103 -7.89 7.09 -5.82
CA LEU A 103 -6.48 7.30 -5.49
C LEU A 103 -5.56 6.22 -6.11
N ALA A 104 -6.01 4.97 -6.18
CA ALA A 104 -5.24 3.91 -6.84
C ALA A 104 -5.10 4.11 -8.35
N GLU A 105 -6.15 4.57 -9.02
CA GLU A 105 -6.10 4.97 -10.43
C GLU A 105 -5.13 6.12 -10.65
N GLU A 106 -5.14 7.11 -9.75
CA GLU A 106 -4.21 8.24 -9.79
C GLU A 106 -2.75 7.83 -9.56
N VAL A 107 -2.50 6.93 -8.61
CA VAL A 107 -1.17 6.37 -8.36
C VAL A 107 -0.67 5.61 -9.60
N LEU A 108 -1.53 4.83 -10.26
CA LEU A 108 -1.16 4.13 -11.49
C LEU A 108 -0.87 5.10 -12.63
N ARG A 109 -1.70 6.13 -12.79
CA ARG A 109 -1.54 7.17 -13.82
C ARG A 109 -0.25 7.94 -13.63
N ALA A 110 0.07 8.36 -12.40
CA ALA A 110 1.31 9.08 -12.11
C ALA A 110 2.55 8.16 -12.17
N GLY A 111 2.38 6.88 -11.83
CA GLY A 111 3.45 5.89 -11.76
C GLY A 111 3.79 5.20 -13.09
N THR A 112 3.10 5.56 -14.18
CA THR A 112 3.26 4.96 -15.51
C THR A 112 3.46 6.06 -16.55
N ASP A 113 4.45 5.91 -17.42
CA ASP A 113 4.70 6.85 -18.51
C ASP A 113 3.77 6.61 -19.70
N PHE A 114 3.74 7.53 -20.66
CA PHE A 114 2.84 7.46 -21.83
C PHE A 114 3.09 6.22 -22.72
N ASP A 115 4.30 5.67 -22.68
CA ASP A 115 4.71 4.47 -23.41
C ASP A 115 4.40 3.16 -22.64
N GLY A 116 3.80 3.27 -21.45
CA GLY A 116 3.50 2.15 -20.56
C GLY A 116 4.62 1.78 -19.60
N THR A 117 5.76 2.47 -19.62
CA THR A 117 6.87 2.20 -18.71
C THR A 117 6.49 2.53 -17.27
N GLU A 118 6.61 1.54 -16.38
CA GLU A 118 6.33 1.73 -14.95
C GLU A 118 7.51 2.42 -14.25
N ARG A 119 7.37 3.72 -13.96
CA ARG A 119 8.35 4.50 -13.17
C ARG A 119 8.34 4.10 -11.69
N SER A 120 7.19 3.63 -11.20
CA SER A 120 6.97 3.34 -9.78
C SER A 120 6.42 1.93 -9.55
N PRO A 121 7.12 0.87 -10.01
CA PRO A 121 6.57 -0.48 -10.13
C PRO A 121 6.02 -1.04 -8.80
N MET A 122 6.69 -0.76 -7.67
CA MET A 122 6.22 -1.22 -6.36
C MET A 122 4.94 -0.50 -5.89
N ARG A 123 4.79 0.80 -6.18
CA ARG A 123 3.56 1.55 -5.88
C ARG A 123 2.42 1.10 -6.79
N ASN A 124 2.71 0.88 -8.07
CA ASN A 124 1.75 0.39 -9.05
C ASN A 124 1.22 -1.00 -8.67
N ALA A 125 2.08 -1.89 -8.16
CA ALA A 125 1.66 -3.19 -7.66
C ALA A 125 0.67 -3.08 -6.49
N GLU A 126 0.96 -2.27 -5.45
CA GLU A 126 0.02 -2.05 -4.34
C GLU A 126 -1.26 -1.32 -4.76
N ALA A 127 -1.19 -0.43 -5.76
CA ALA A 127 -2.37 0.23 -6.33
C ALA A 127 -3.28 -0.78 -7.04
N ARG A 128 -2.71 -1.72 -7.81
CA ARG A 128 -3.46 -2.84 -8.40
C ARG A 128 -4.10 -3.71 -7.33
N VAL A 129 -3.37 -4.07 -6.27
CA VAL A 129 -3.98 -4.79 -5.14
C VAL A 129 -5.17 -4.00 -4.56
N THR A 130 -5.06 -2.67 -4.49
CA THR A 130 -6.15 -1.82 -4.02
C THR A 130 -7.37 -1.89 -4.93
N LEU A 131 -7.18 -1.75 -6.25
CA LEU A 131 -8.26 -1.93 -7.22
C LEU A 131 -8.90 -3.31 -7.10
N GLY A 132 -8.09 -4.36 -6.98
CA GLY A 132 -8.59 -5.72 -6.82
C GLY A 132 -9.44 -5.91 -5.56
N VAL A 133 -9.09 -5.26 -4.45
CA VAL A 133 -9.91 -5.29 -3.22
C VAL A 133 -11.24 -4.59 -3.43
N THR A 134 -11.23 -3.42 -4.06
CA THR A 134 -12.47 -2.67 -4.32
C THR A 134 -13.40 -3.43 -5.27
N ALA A 135 -12.84 -4.08 -6.30
CA ALA A 135 -13.59 -4.94 -7.22
C ALA A 135 -14.19 -6.16 -6.50
N ALA A 136 -13.39 -6.85 -5.67
CA ALA A 136 -13.87 -8.01 -4.90
C ALA A 136 -15.01 -7.64 -3.94
N ARG A 137 -14.98 -6.44 -3.35
CA ARG A 137 -16.05 -5.95 -2.47
C ARG A 137 -17.33 -5.59 -3.22
N GLU A 138 -17.22 -5.16 -4.47
CA GLU A 138 -18.34 -4.91 -5.37
C GLU A 138 -18.90 -6.20 -6.00
N GLY A 139 -18.25 -7.35 -5.77
CA GLY A 139 -18.65 -8.64 -6.34
C GLY A 139 -18.07 -8.92 -7.73
N ASP A 140 -17.19 -8.05 -8.23
CA ASP A 140 -16.45 -8.25 -9.47
C ASP A 140 -15.17 -9.05 -9.20
N LEU A 141 -15.34 -10.38 -9.09
CA LEU A 141 -14.22 -11.28 -8.80
C LEU A 141 -13.24 -11.37 -9.97
N GLU A 142 -13.71 -11.26 -11.20
CA GLU A 142 -12.85 -11.32 -12.38
C GLU A 142 -11.84 -10.17 -12.36
N GLN A 143 -12.30 -8.94 -12.16
CA GLN A 143 -11.40 -7.79 -12.04
C GLN A 143 -10.52 -7.88 -10.79
N ALA A 144 -11.03 -8.43 -9.69
CA ALA A 144 -10.23 -8.65 -8.49
C ALA A 144 -9.00 -9.52 -8.76
N VAL A 145 -9.18 -10.62 -9.50
CA VAL A 145 -8.11 -11.54 -9.88
C VAL A 145 -7.17 -10.86 -10.87
N ILE A 146 -7.70 -10.24 -11.93
CA ILE A 146 -6.88 -9.59 -12.97
C ILE A 146 -5.91 -8.58 -12.33
N HIS A 147 -6.43 -7.73 -11.45
CA HIS A 147 -5.62 -6.77 -10.73
C HIS A 147 -4.63 -7.45 -9.78
N GLY A 148 -5.06 -8.46 -9.03
CA GLY A 148 -4.21 -9.26 -8.14
C GLY A 148 -3.03 -9.88 -8.88
N GLU A 149 -3.27 -10.61 -9.96
CA GLU A 149 -2.21 -11.24 -10.77
C GLU A 149 -1.28 -10.21 -11.39
N ARG A 150 -1.83 -9.11 -11.92
CA ARG A 150 -0.99 -8.04 -12.49
C ARG A 150 -0.09 -7.41 -11.45
N ALA A 151 -0.50 -7.34 -10.18
CA ALA A 151 0.36 -6.88 -9.10
C ALA A 151 1.55 -7.82 -8.82
N LEU A 152 1.38 -9.13 -9.04
CA LEU A 152 2.42 -10.15 -8.81
C LEU A 152 3.42 -10.30 -9.97
N GLN A 153 3.12 -9.74 -11.15
CA GLN A 153 3.93 -9.91 -12.37
C GLN A 153 5.11 -8.93 -12.52
N GLY A 154 5.23 -7.91 -11.67
CA GLY A 154 6.30 -6.91 -11.81
C GLY A 154 7.71 -7.48 -11.62
N GLU A 155 8.69 -7.04 -12.41
CA GLU A 155 10.10 -7.48 -12.28
C GLU A 155 10.72 -7.02 -10.95
N ARG A 156 10.52 -5.74 -10.60
CA ARG A 156 10.97 -5.16 -9.33
C ARG A 156 9.87 -5.27 -8.28
N GLN A 157 10.15 -6.00 -7.19
CA GLN A 157 9.16 -6.31 -6.17
C GLN A 157 9.67 -6.00 -4.77
N SER A 158 8.84 -5.33 -3.97
CA SER A 158 8.93 -5.37 -2.50
C SER A 158 8.13 -6.57 -2.02
N VAL A 159 8.76 -7.75 -1.97
CA VAL A 159 8.07 -9.00 -1.61
C VAL A 159 7.32 -8.92 -0.28
N PRO A 160 7.87 -8.33 0.80
CA PRO A 160 7.16 -8.29 2.08
C PRO A 160 5.90 -7.42 2.03
N SER A 161 6.01 -6.24 1.41
CA SER A 161 4.85 -5.37 1.17
C SER A 161 3.80 -6.08 0.31
N LEU A 162 4.24 -6.70 -0.78
CA LEU A 162 3.35 -7.33 -1.75
C LEU A 162 2.62 -8.53 -1.14
N ILE A 163 3.30 -9.33 -0.31
CA ILE A 163 2.66 -10.43 0.41
C ILE A 163 1.63 -9.89 1.41
N MET A 164 1.98 -8.87 2.19
CA MET A 164 1.06 -8.27 3.16
C MET A 164 -0.22 -7.77 2.48
N THR A 165 -0.12 -6.94 1.44
CA THR A 165 -1.30 -6.39 0.77
C THR A 165 -2.07 -7.45 -0.02
N SER A 166 -1.38 -8.39 -0.67
CA SER A 166 -2.01 -9.48 -1.43
C SER A 166 -2.77 -10.45 -0.51
N ARG A 167 -2.28 -10.68 0.72
CA ARG A 167 -3.02 -11.45 1.73
C ARG A 167 -4.34 -10.79 2.13
N GLU A 168 -4.39 -9.46 2.13
CA GLU A 168 -5.62 -8.70 2.41
C GLU A 168 -6.62 -8.83 1.25
N LEU A 169 -6.17 -8.77 -0.01
CA LEU A 169 -7.02 -9.08 -1.18
C LEU A 169 -7.56 -10.51 -1.12
N ALA A 170 -6.67 -11.47 -0.92
CA ALA A 170 -7.02 -12.87 -0.71
C ALA A 170 -8.07 -13.08 0.39
N ALA A 171 -7.98 -12.33 1.50
CA ALA A 171 -8.95 -12.42 2.59
C ALA A 171 -10.33 -11.92 2.16
N VAL A 172 -10.40 -10.81 1.42
CA VAL A 172 -11.66 -10.26 0.87
C VAL A 172 -12.30 -11.24 -0.13
N MET A 173 -11.50 -11.79 -1.04
CA MET A 173 -11.99 -12.77 -2.03
C MET A 173 -12.55 -14.02 -1.34
N ARG A 174 -11.87 -14.55 -0.31
CA ARG A 174 -12.37 -15.72 0.46
C ARG A 174 -13.69 -15.45 1.17
N GLN A 175 -13.86 -14.26 1.75
CA GLN A 175 -15.11 -13.89 2.44
C GLN A 175 -16.30 -13.83 1.49
N ARG A 176 -16.07 -13.52 0.21
CA ARG A 176 -17.13 -13.34 -0.79
C ARG A 176 -17.37 -14.58 -1.66
N CYS A 177 -16.33 -15.39 -1.90
CA CYS A 177 -16.33 -16.37 -2.99
C CYS A 177 -15.64 -17.68 -2.60
N ASN A 178 -16.12 -18.37 -1.56
CA ASN A 178 -15.48 -19.55 -0.97
C ASN A 178 -15.35 -20.78 -1.94
N THR A 179 -15.76 -20.67 -3.21
CA THR A 179 -15.87 -21.78 -4.17
C THR A 179 -15.31 -21.51 -5.57
N GLU A 180 -14.72 -20.35 -5.85
CA GLU A 180 -14.26 -20.01 -7.21
C GLU A 180 -12.81 -20.49 -7.46
N PRO A 181 -12.54 -21.36 -8.46
CA PRO A 181 -11.20 -21.89 -8.75
C PRO A 181 -10.15 -20.80 -8.96
N VAL A 182 -10.53 -19.70 -9.60
CA VAL A 182 -9.64 -18.59 -9.93
C VAL A 182 -9.07 -17.89 -8.67
N ALA A 183 -9.85 -17.82 -7.59
CA ALA A 183 -9.34 -17.29 -6.31
C ALA A 183 -8.31 -18.23 -5.67
N GLN A 184 -8.42 -19.55 -5.91
CA GLN A 184 -7.46 -20.53 -5.41
C GLN A 184 -6.13 -20.48 -6.16
N ASP A 185 -6.16 -20.21 -7.46
CA ASP A 185 -4.96 -20.03 -8.28
C ASP A 185 -4.15 -18.82 -7.80
N TYR A 186 -4.81 -17.69 -7.56
CA TYR A 186 -4.18 -16.49 -6.99
C TYR A 186 -3.51 -16.76 -5.63
N LEU A 187 -4.21 -17.51 -4.76
CA LEU A 187 -3.65 -17.91 -3.45
C LEU A 187 -2.43 -18.81 -3.60
N SER A 188 -2.45 -19.72 -4.57
CA SER A 188 -1.33 -20.63 -4.85
C SER A 188 -0.11 -19.86 -5.35
N HIS A 189 -0.31 -18.91 -6.28
CA HIS A 189 0.76 -18.03 -6.76
C HIS A 189 1.36 -17.19 -5.62
N LEU A 190 0.52 -16.64 -4.73
CA LEU A 190 0.97 -15.89 -3.56
C LEU A 190 1.81 -16.75 -2.60
N GLN A 191 1.43 -18.02 -2.38
CA GLN A 191 2.20 -18.96 -1.57
C GLN A 191 3.57 -19.27 -2.20
N ASP A 192 3.59 -19.51 -3.51
CA ASP A 192 4.83 -19.76 -4.25
C ASP A 192 5.78 -18.57 -4.23
N LEU A 193 5.25 -17.34 -4.35
CA LEU A 193 6.05 -16.12 -4.23
C LEU A 193 6.72 -16.03 -2.86
N GLY A 194 5.98 -16.33 -1.78
CA GLY A 194 6.50 -16.36 -0.41
C GLY A 194 7.59 -17.42 -0.21
N ARG A 195 7.43 -18.61 -0.80
CA ARG A 195 8.42 -19.70 -0.72
C ARG A 195 9.70 -19.40 -1.52
N LYS A 196 9.56 -18.85 -2.72
CA LYS A 196 10.71 -18.57 -3.62
C LYS A 196 11.56 -17.39 -3.14
N LYS A 197 10.98 -16.46 -2.37
CA LYS A 197 11.66 -15.27 -1.87
C LYS A 197 11.51 -15.14 -0.34
N PRO A 198 12.07 -16.10 0.44
CA PRO A 198 11.80 -16.23 1.87
C PRO A 198 12.46 -15.14 2.73
N GLY A 199 13.34 -14.31 2.16
CA GLY A 199 14.27 -13.43 2.89
C GLY A 199 13.67 -12.41 3.87
N PHE A 200 12.34 -12.37 4.03
CA PHE A 200 11.63 -11.45 4.94
C PHE A 200 10.28 -11.99 5.47
N LEU A 201 9.95 -13.26 5.26
CA LEU A 201 8.81 -13.85 5.95
C LEU A 201 9.25 -14.28 7.36
N PRO A 202 8.57 -13.85 8.45
CA PRO A 202 8.84 -14.43 9.76
C PRO A 202 8.56 -15.93 9.72
N SER A 203 9.43 -16.68 10.39
CA SER A 203 9.38 -18.13 10.59
C SER A 203 8.08 -18.57 11.24
#